data_AF-A0A7R8V9P4-F1
#
_entry.id   AF-A0A7R8V9P4-F1
#
_cell.length_a   1.000
_cell.length_b   1.000
_cell.length_c   1.000
_cell.angle_alpha   90.00
_cell.angle_beta   90.00
_cell.angle_gamma   90.00
#
_symmetry.space_group_name_H-M   'P 1'
#
loop_
_entity.id
_entity.type
_entity.pdbx_description
1 polymer ?
#
loop_
_entity_poly.entity_id
_entity_poly.type
_entity_poly.pdbx_seq_one_letter_code
_entity_poly.pdbx_strand_id
1 'polypeptide(L)'
;MESPERVSNQQEVNWEKFGLGTRDQPYPHQRNSMMRENSTDSRISPDYGGGGHQPYGANELFAEEQGEKPWWKSNFFVSEPVRFGTWDGVFTSCLINIFGVIVFLRSGWIVGQAGVLNAVLMVIATVSVALISVLSAVGICERCRMESGGVYFLVSHVLGSKFGGALGLLYVFGQAVGCALYVLGFGESMAKLVGLDSPWAERGFASAAVLLLGVINVAGVKWVIKLQFVLLIILLLAGLDFAVGSFVHTDDKANGFDGWLSGNLRNNTFPDYQDGHSWFTVFGVFFPTVTGIMAGINMSGDLQNPSTNIPNGSLAAISTGLFLYMIFVLFLGATCQRQVLLNDFMIAAKVSAVQVLLLMGLYVSSMSSCLTAMYGTPRVLQSIANENVIPVIKILGKGVVYRGDSYKDYLFENITTELLY
;
A
#
# COMPACT_ATOMS: atom_id res chain seq x y z
N MET A 1 15.32 -46.56 -56.75
CA MET A 1 15.19 -45.09 -56.78
C MET A 1 13.75 -44.79 -56.38
N GLU A 2 13.51 -44.68 -55.08
CA GLU A 2 12.24 -44.24 -54.50
C GLU A 2 12.57 -43.04 -53.63
N SER A 3 11.89 -41.92 -53.87
CA SER A 3 12.02 -40.68 -53.12
C SER A 3 10.80 -40.53 -52.21
N PRO A 4 10.96 -40.15 -50.93
CA PRO A 4 9.86 -40.11 -49.98
C PRO A 4 9.03 -38.82 -50.10
N GLU A 5 7.70 -38.97 -49.98
CA GLU A 5 6.72 -37.89 -49.86
C GLU A 5 6.98 -37.03 -48.62
N ARG A 6 7.05 -35.70 -48.79
CA ARG A 6 6.91 -34.73 -47.69
C ARG A 6 5.46 -34.27 -47.65
N VAL A 7 4.75 -34.63 -46.58
CA VAL A 7 3.47 -34.02 -46.21
C VAL A 7 3.74 -32.61 -45.66
N SER A 8 3.41 -31.57 -46.42
CA SER A 8 3.39 -30.19 -45.92
C SER A 8 1.96 -29.83 -45.51
N ASN A 9 1.72 -29.82 -44.20
CA ASN A 9 0.50 -29.25 -43.62
C ASN A 9 0.66 -27.71 -43.59
N GLN A 10 0.23 -27.01 -44.64
CA GLN A 10 0.02 -25.57 -44.59
C GLN A 10 -1.48 -25.33 -44.40
N GLN A 11 -1.88 -24.91 -43.20
CA GLN A 11 -3.21 -24.34 -42.98
C GLN A 11 -3.29 -23.03 -43.77
N GLU A 12 -4.06 -23.02 -44.85
CA GLU A 12 -4.39 -21.78 -45.57
C GLU A 12 -5.20 -20.85 -44.65
N VAL A 13 -4.69 -19.64 -44.46
CA VAL A 13 -5.36 -18.59 -43.69
C VAL A 13 -6.52 -18.05 -44.53
N ASN A 14 -7.75 -18.17 -44.03
CA ASN A 14 -8.91 -17.62 -44.70
C ASN A 14 -8.98 -16.09 -44.51
N TRP A 15 -8.51 -15.36 -45.52
CA TRP A 15 -8.43 -13.89 -45.52
C TRP A 15 -9.79 -13.18 -45.60
N GLU A 16 -10.88 -13.89 -45.93
CA GLU A 16 -12.23 -13.31 -45.97
C GLU A 16 -12.74 -12.93 -44.58
N LYS A 17 -12.28 -13.64 -43.53
CA LYS A 17 -12.61 -13.32 -42.12
C LYS A 17 -12.10 -11.93 -41.70
N PHE A 18 -11.09 -11.41 -42.39
CA PHE A 18 -10.48 -10.10 -42.12
C PHE A 18 -10.95 -9.01 -43.09
N GLY A 19 -11.98 -9.28 -43.91
CA GLY A 19 -12.57 -8.29 -44.82
C GLY A 19 -11.67 -7.90 -46.00
N LEU A 20 -10.63 -8.69 -46.29
CA LEU A 20 -9.65 -8.45 -47.37
C LEU A 20 -9.87 -9.37 -48.58
N GLY A 21 -11.10 -9.85 -48.78
CA GLY A 21 -11.48 -10.62 -49.97
C GLY A 21 -11.61 -9.74 -51.20
N THR A 22 -11.08 -10.21 -52.33
CA THR A 22 -11.13 -9.55 -53.64
C THR A 22 -12.59 -9.35 -54.06
N ARG A 23 -13.03 -8.10 -54.20
CA ARG A 23 -14.40 -7.76 -54.64
C ARG A 23 -14.56 -8.06 -56.13
N ASP A 24 -15.27 -9.14 -56.46
CA ASP A 24 -15.95 -9.27 -57.74
C ASP A 24 -17.21 -10.17 -57.62
N GLN A 25 -18.35 -9.60 -58.06
CA GLN A 25 -19.60 -10.25 -58.53
C GLN A 25 -20.82 -10.48 -57.58
N PRO A 26 -22.06 -10.52 -58.14
CA PRO A 26 -23.17 -9.68 -57.70
C PRO A 26 -24.31 -10.40 -56.94
N TYR A 27 -25.12 -9.60 -56.23
CA TYR A 27 -26.31 -9.99 -55.47
C TYR A 27 -27.44 -10.58 -56.35
N PRO A 28 -28.15 -11.65 -55.90
CA PRO A 28 -29.44 -11.98 -56.46
C PRO A 28 -30.59 -11.36 -55.65
N HIS A 29 -31.54 -10.81 -56.40
CA HIS A 29 -32.85 -10.34 -55.94
C HIS A 29 -33.70 -11.46 -55.31
N GLN A 30 -34.46 -11.14 -54.27
CA GLN A 30 -35.71 -11.83 -53.99
C GLN A 30 -36.84 -10.86 -53.65
N ARG A 31 -37.99 -11.18 -54.23
CA ARG A 31 -39.18 -10.39 -54.52
C ARG A 31 -40.23 -10.65 -53.44
N ASN A 32 -41.00 -9.64 -53.01
CA ASN A 32 -42.43 -9.82 -52.72
C ASN A 32 -43.19 -8.50 -52.57
N SER A 33 -44.51 -8.62 -52.76
CA SER A 33 -45.48 -7.69 -53.32
C SER A 33 -46.53 -7.18 -52.33
N MET A 34 -47.26 -6.11 -52.73
CA MET A 34 -48.54 -5.57 -52.20
C MET A 34 -48.42 -4.80 -50.86
N MET A 35 -49.11 -3.68 -50.55
CA MET A 35 -50.28 -2.96 -51.08
C MET A 35 -50.07 -1.42 -51.00
N ARG A 36 -51.00 -0.69 -51.64
CA ARG A 36 -51.10 0.75 -51.89
C ARG A 36 -52.02 1.44 -50.87
N GLU A 37 -51.63 2.57 -50.27
CA GLU A 37 -52.35 3.87 -50.34
C GLU A 37 -51.70 4.98 -49.49
N ASN A 38 -51.88 6.22 -49.99
CA ASN A 38 -51.30 7.48 -49.54
C ASN A 38 -51.80 7.97 -48.17
N SER A 39 -50.94 8.65 -47.41
CA SER A 39 -51.18 10.06 -47.01
C SER A 39 -49.99 10.61 -46.21
N THR A 40 -49.68 11.85 -46.52
CA THR A 40 -48.63 12.72 -45.99
C THR A 40 -48.90 13.13 -44.55
N ASP A 41 -47.95 12.96 -43.63
CA ASP A 41 -47.46 14.06 -42.79
C ASP A 41 -46.16 13.66 -42.06
N SER A 42 -45.24 14.61 -41.99
CA SER A 42 -43.86 14.43 -41.53
C SER A 42 -43.70 14.71 -40.03
N ARG A 43 -43.47 13.67 -39.22
CA ARG A 43 -42.73 13.72 -37.94
C ARG A 43 -42.10 12.36 -37.63
N ILE A 44 -40.79 12.27 -37.42
CA ILE A 44 -40.14 11.07 -36.86
C ILE A 44 -39.07 11.48 -35.82
N SER A 45 -39.29 11.03 -34.60
CA SER A 45 -38.28 10.48 -33.67
C SER A 45 -38.80 9.07 -33.27
N PRO A 46 -38.06 8.25 -32.53
CA PRO A 46 -36.76 7.63 -32.79
C PRO A 46 -36.85 6.08 -32.73
N ASP A 47 -36.02 5.30 -33.45
CA ASP A 47 -35.30 4.12 -32.90
C ASP A 47 -34.57 3.22 -33.94
N TYR A 48 -33.43 2.71 -33.47
CA TYR A 48 -32.66 1.49 -33.77
C TYR A 48 -32.23 1.03 -35.18
N GLY A 49 -30.93 0.73 -35.23
CA GLY A 49 -30.23 -0.17 -36.15
C GLY A 49 -29.10 0.55 -36.90
N GLY A 50 -27.82 0.22 -36.81
CA GLY A 50 -27.08 -0.88 -36.18
C GLY A 50 -25.72 -0.94 -36.86
N GLY A 51 -24.64 -1.11 -36.08
CA GLY A 51 -23.34 -1.56 -36.58
C GLY A 51 -22.39 -0.48 -37.14
N GLY A 52 -21.63 0.15 -36.24
CA GLY A 52 -20.51 1.02 -36.59
C GLY A 52 -19.69 1.42 -35.37
N HIS A 53 -19.25 0.44 -34.57
CA HIS A 53 -18.29 0.71 -33.50
C HIS A 53 -16.91 0.99 -34.11
N GLN A 54 -16.44 2.23 -33.99
CA GLN A 54 -15.01 2.55 -34.08
C GLN A 54 -14.29 1.85 -32.93
N PRO A 55 -13.23 1.05 -33.19
CA PRO A 55 -12.51 0.36 -32.15
C PRO A 55 -11.64 1.35 -31.36
N TYR A 56 -12.13 1.76 -30.20
CA TYR A 56 -11.31 2.38 -29.16
C TYR A 56 -10.82 1.29 -28.21
N GLY A 57 -9.67 0.68 -28.53
CA GLY A 57 -8.90 -0.11 -27.58
C GLY A 57 -8.30 -1.38 -28.15
N ALA A 58 -7.04 -1.65 -27.79
CA ALA A 58 -6.32 -2.89 -28.09
C ALA A 58 -6.90 -4.14 -27.36
N ASN A 59 -8.04 -4.00 -26.70
CA ASN A 59 -8.59 -4.99 -25.76
C ASN A 59 -9.62 -5.96 -26.39
N GLU A 60 -10.15 -5.68 -27.58
CA GLU A 60 -11.13 -6.59 -28.22
C GLU A 60 -10.46 -7.73 -29.00
N LEU A 61 -9.19 -7.57 -29.39
CA LEU A 61 -8.40 -8.58 -30.12
C LEU A 61 -8.15 -9.88 -29.34
N PHE A 62 -8.45 -9.90 -28.05
CA PHE A 62 -8.22 -11.04 -27.16
C PHE A 62 -9.49 -11.52 -26.43
N ALA A 63 -10.66 -10.98 -26.77
CA ALA A 63 -11.92 -11.34 -26.12
C ALA A 63 -12.44 -12.73 -26.54
N GLU A 64 -12.00 -13.26 -27.69
CA GLU A 64 -12.50 -14.53 -28.25
C GLU A 64 -11.79 -15.81 -27.75
N GLU A 65 -10.69 -15.71 -26.97
CA GLU A 65 -9.92 -16.88 -26.50
C GLU A 65 -10.11 -17.21 -25.01
N GLN A 66 -11.22 -16.83 -24.40
CA GLN A 66 -11.57 -17.28 -23.04
C GLN A 66 -12.17 -18.70 -23.04
N GLY A 67 -11.34 -19.70 -23.30
CA GLY A 67 -11.65 -21.09 -22.97
C GLY A 67 -11.80 -21.26 -21.45
N GLU A 68 -12.82 -22.02 -21.04
CA GLU A 68 -13.24 -22.30 -19.66
C GLU A 68 -12.05 -22.59 -18.72
N LYS A 69 -11.61 -21.58 -17.96
CA LYS A 69 -10.72 -21.78 -16.83
C LYS A 69 -11.56 -22.15 -15.59
N PRO A 70 -11.12 -23.11 -14.75
CA PRO A 70 -11.81 -23.42 -13.51
C PRO A 70 -11.96 -22.16 -12.64
N TRP A 71 -13.13 -21.98 -12.02
CA TRP A 71 -13.50 -20.78 -11.23
C TRP A 71 -12.48 -20.40 -10.14
N TRP A 72 -11.74 -21.37 -9.62
CA TRP A 72 -10.68 -21.15 -8.63
C TRP A 72 -9.38 -20.63 -9.25
N LYS A 73 -9.07 -20.95 -10.51
CA LYS A 73 -7.90 -20.43 -11.23
C LYS A 73 -8.08 -18.99 -11.71
N SER A 74 -9.28 -18.61 -12.13
CA SER A 74 -9.58 -17.22 -12.51
C SER A 74 -9.55 -16.31 -11.27
N ASN A 75 -10.17 -16.71 -10.16
CA ASN A 75 -10.23 -15.87 -8.95
C ASN A 75 -8.91 -15.77 -8.16
N PHE A 76 -8.05 -16.80 -8.17
CA PHE A 76 -6.74 -16.74 -7.48
C PHE A 76 -5.60 -16.23 -8.37
N PHE A 77 -5.60 -16.53 -9.68
CA PHE A 77 -4.41 -16.35 -10.53
C PHE A 77 -4.61 -15.46 -11.75
N VAL A 78 -5.84 -15.22 -12.22
CA VAL A 78 -6.11 -14.35 -13.39
C VAL A 78 -7.07 -13.25 -12.99
N SER A 79 -6.54 -12.21 -12.34
CA SER A 79 -7.24 -10.94 -12.24
C SER A 79 -6.62 -9.93 -13.20
N GLU A 80 -7.47 -9.22 -13.93
CA GLU A 80 -7.14 -7.98 -14.63
C GLU A 80 -6.36 -7.03 -13.71
N PRO A 81 -5.51 -6.15 -14.27
CA PRO A 81 -4.84 -5.12 -13.49
C PRO A 81 -5.89 -4.15 -12.95
N VAL A 82 -6.28 -4.34 -11.68
CA VAL A 82 -7.12 -3.38 -10.97
C VAL A 82 -6.27 -2.15 -10.73
N ARG A 83 -6.45 -1.13 -11.56
CA ARG A 83 -5.79 0.17 -11.36
C ARG A 83 -6.44 0.86 -10.17
N PHE A 84 -5.67 1.24 -9.16
CA PHE A 84 -6.17 1.84 -7.93
C PHE A 84 -6.42 3.34 -8.05
N GLY A 85 -7.41 3.84 -7.30
CA GLY A 85 -7.71 5.26 -7.14
C GLY A 85 -6.87 5.95 -6.05
N THR A 86 -7.14 7.23 -5.81
CA THR A 86 -6.53 8.04 -4.75
C THR A 86 -6.73 7.44 -3.36
N TRP A 87 -7.97 7.08 -3.04
CA TRP A 87 -8.36 6.62 -1.71
C TRP A 87 -7.96 5.17 -1.46
N ASP A 88 -8.24 4.29 -2.43
CA ASP A 88 -8.00 2.85 -2.28
C ASP A 88 -6.52 2.47 -2.39
N GLY A 89 -5.73 3.25 -3.13
CA GLY A 89 -4.30 2.97 -3.36
C GLY A 89 -3.38 3.81 -2.49
N VAL A 90 -3.36 5.13 -2.72
CA VAL A 90 -2.36 6.02 -2.12
C VAL A 90 -2.68 6.31 -0.66
N PHE A 91 -3.90 6.77 -0.37
CA PHE A 91 -4.29 7.18 0.99
C PHE A 91 -4.19 6.03 1.99
N THR A 92 -4.78 4.88 1.66
CA THR A 92 -4.71 3.65 2.47
C THR A 92 -3.27 3.24 2.77
N SER A 93 -2.41 3.24 1.75
CA SER A 93 -1.02 2.82 1.87
C SER A 93 -0.17 3.80 2.65
N CYS A 94 -0.35 5.10 2.44
CA CYS A 94 0.33 6.11 3.25
C CYS A 94 -0.15 6.06 4.69
N LEU A 95 -1.46 6.02 4.94
CA LEU A 95 -2.01 6.12 6.29
C LEU A 95 -1.67 4.91 7.17
N ILE A 96 -1.69 3.69 6.62
CA ILE A 96 -1.29 2.49 7.37
C ILE A 96 0.19 2.56 7.79
N ASN A 97 1.08 2.98 6.89
CA ASN A 97 2.50 3.08 7.19
C ASN A 97 2.84 4.30 8.06
N ILE A 98 2.03 5.36 7.98
CA ILE A 98 2.13 6.50 8.90
C ILE A 98 1.68 6.07 10.29
N PHE A 99 0.51 5.45 10.41
CA PHE A 99 -0.09 5.06 11.68
C PHE A 99 0.35 3.64 12.09
N GLY A 100 1.66 3.51 12.29
CA GLY A 100 2.39 2.27 12.59
C GLY A 100 2.38 1.85 14.07
N VAL A 101 3.17 0.81 14.38
CA VAL A 101 3.31 0.25 15.73
C VAL A 101 3.80 1.27 16.78
N ILE A 102 4.59 2.26 16.35
CA ILE A 102 5.15 3.31 17.23
C ILE A 102 4.03 4.13 17.86
N VAL A 103 2.94 4.39 17.13
CA VAL A 103 1.82 5.19 17.68
C VAL A 103 1.19 4.48 18.86
N PHE A 104 1.02 3.16 18.76
CA PHE A 104 0.37 2.40 19.82
C PHE A 104 1.30 2.15 21.01
N LEU A 105 2.56 1.80 20.76
CA LEU A 105 3.48 1.36 21.82
C LEU A 105 4.34 2.44 22.44
N ARG A 106 4.58 3.54 21.72
CA ARG A 106 5.57 4.54 22.11
C ARG A 106 4.99 5.92 22.31
N SER A 107 3.75 6.20 21.88
CA SER A 107 3.11 7.50 22.14
C SER A 107 3.06 7.86 23.62
N GLY A 108 2.71 6.90 24.49
CA GLY A 108 2.72 7.11 25.94
C GLY A 108 4.09 7.49 26.48
N TRP A 109 5.12 6.72 26.13
CA TRP A 109 6.49 6.98 26.56
C TRP A 109 7.05 8.30 26.03
N ILE A 110 6.75 8.66 24.77
CA ILE A 110 7.13 9.95 24.19
C ILE A 110 6.53 11.10 25.00
N VAL A 111 5.24 11.01 25.35
CA VAL A 111 4.57 12.01 26.19
C VAL A 111 5.14 12.03 27.60
N GLY A 112 5.46 10.88 28.19
CA GLY A 112 6.05 10.79 29.53
C GLY A 112 7.43 11.47 29.63
N GLN A 113 8.31 11.24 28.66
CA GLN A 113 9.66 11.79 28.61
C GLN A 113 9.67 13.26 28.18
N ALA A 114 9.13 13.56 26.99
CA ALA A 114 9.22 14.89 26.40
C ALA A 114 8.19 15.87 26.99
N GLY A 115 7.12 15.38 27.60
CA GLY A 115 5.95 16.17 27.96
C GLY A 115 5.08 16.49 26.73
N VAL A 116 3.82 16.87 26.99
CA VAL A 116 2.82 17.15 25.94
C VAL A 116 3.29 18.25 25.01
N LEU A 117 3.87 19.33 25.54
CA LEU A 117 4.27 20.48 24.72
C LEU A 117 5.36 20.11 23.71
N ASN A 118 6.42 19.43 24.16
CA ASN A 118 7.49 19.02 23.24
C ASN A 118 7.06 17.86 22.35
N ALA A 119 6.19 16.95 22.81
CA ALA A 119 5.65 15.90 21.96
C ALA A 119 4.86 16.51 20.78
N VAL A 120 4.03 17.52 21.01
CA VAL A 120 3.34 18.26 19.94
C VAL A 120 4.34 18.94 19.00
N LEU A 121 5.40 19.56 19.54
CA LEU A 121 6.46 20.15 18.72
C LEU A 121 7.16 19.10 17.85
N MET A 122 7.45 17.91 18.39
CA MET A 122 8.04 16.80 17.63
C MET A 122 7.12 16.32 16.52
N VAL A 123 5.81 16.21 16.77
CA VAL A 123 4.81 15.87 15.74
C VAL A 123 4.84 16.90 14.61
N ILE A 124 4.78 18.20 14.93
CA ILE A 124 4.81 19.28 13.94
C ILE A 124 6.13 19.27 13.14
N ALA A 125 7.27 19.10 13.82
CA ALA A 125 8.58 19.05 13.18
C ALA A 125 8.69 17.87 12.20
N THR A 126 8.23 16.69 12.61
CA THR A 126 8.27 15.49 11.76
C THR A 126 7.34 15.62 10.56
N VAL A 127 6.12 16.14 10.76
CA VAL A 127 5.17 16.40 9.66
C VAL A 127 5.70 17.45 8.70
N SER A 128 6.41 18.47 9.18
CA SER A 128 7.05 19.48 8.31
C SER A 128 8.10 18.85 7.39
N VAL A 129 8.92 17.93 7.91
CA VAL A 129 9.88 17.16 7.11
C VAL A 129 9.16 16.28 6.07
N ALA A 130 8.05 15.62 6.45
CA ALA A 130 7.22 14.86 5.53
C ALA A 130 6.65 15.73 4.40
N LEU A 131 6.10 16.89 4.76
CA LEU A 131 5.46 17.81 3.81
C LEU A 131 6.48 18.31 2.79
N ILE A 132 7.68 18.69 3.22
CA ILE A 132 8.77 19.08 2.30
C ILE A 132 9.05 17.94 1.31
N SER A 133 9.16 16.70 1.81
CA SER A 133 9.45 15.53 1.00
C SER A 133 8.33 15.22 -0.01
N VAL A 134 7.07 15.25 0.43
CA VAL A 134 5.91 14.98 -0.43
C VAL A 134 5.68 16.08 -1.45
N LEU A 135 5.76 17.35 -1.05
CA LEU A 135 5.62 18.48 -1.97
C LEU A 135 6.71 18.45 -3.04
N SER A 136 7.93 18.05 -2.68
CA SER A 136 9.00 17.82 -3.65
C SER A 136 8.64 16.67 -4.61
N ALA A 137 8.16 15.54 -4.11
CA ALA A 137 7.73 14.42 -4.95
C ALA A 137 6.57 14.80 -5.89
N VAL A 138 5.58 15.54 -5.40
CA VAL A 138 4.42 16.02 -6.17
C VAL A 138 4.87 16.92 -7.32
N GLY A 139 5.77 17.88 -7.07
CA GLY A 139 6.28 18.77 -8.11
C GLY A 139 7.01 18.02 -9.25
N ILE A 140 7.61 16.85 -8.94
CA ILE A 140 8.20 15.97 -9.94
C ILE A 140 7.10 15.19 -10.69
N CYS A 141 6.11 14.64 -9.96
CA CYS A 141 4.99 13.88 -10.53
C CYS A 141 4.13 14.68 -11.51
N GLU A 142 4.02 16.00 -11.34
CA GLU A 142 3.27 16.88 -12.25
C GLU A 142 3.99 17.08 -13.60
N ARG A 143 5.32 16.98 -13.60
CA ARG A 143 6.16 17.26 -14.80
C ARG A 143 6.60 16.00 -15.52
N CYS A 144 6.64 14.88 -14.82
CA CYS A 144 7.15 13.61 -15.33
C CYS A 144 6.00 12.62 -15.51
N ARG A 145 5.97 11.92 -16.64
CA ARG A 145 5.05 10.79 -16.82
C ARG A 145 5.50 9.67 -15.90
N MET A 146 4.69 9.38 -14.89
CA MET A 146 5.01 8.40 -13.86
C MET A 146 4.94 6.99 -14.44
N GLU A 147 6.07 6.27 -14.43
CA GLU A 147 6.16 4.87 -14.83
C GLU A 147 6.28 3.94 -13.60
N SER A 148 6.38 2.64 -13.84
CA SER A 148 6.61 1.64 -12.79
C SER A 148 8.04 1.78 -12.25
N GLY A 149 8.21 1.96 -10.93
CA GLY A 149 9.51 2.18 -10.30
C GLY A 149 9.49 3.00 -9.01
N GLY A 150 8.33 3.55 -8.65
CA GLY A 150 8.07 4.15 -7.35
C GLY A 150 8.97 5.34 -7.04
N VAL A 151 9.49 5.39 -5.80
CA VAL A 151 10.35 6.48 -5.32
C VAL A 151 11.66 6.57 -6.11
N TYR A 152 12.24 5.43 -6.50
CA TYR A 152 13.49 5.41 -7.25
C TYR A 152 13.35 6.12 -8.60
N PHE A 153 12.28 5.83 -9.34
CA PHE A 153 12.02 6.46 -10.64
C PHE A 153 11.96 7.99 -10.54
N LEU A 154 11.28 8.52 -9.52
CA LEU A 154 11.22 9.98 -9.30
C LEU A 154 12.61 10.59 -9.06
N VAL A 155 13.42 9.93 -8.23
CA VAL A 155 14.75 10.44 -7.84
C VAL A 155 15.74 10.29 -8.99
N SER A 156 15.76 9.16 -9.70
CA SER A 156 16.66 8.91 -10.82
C SER A 156 16.36 9.83 -12.01
N HIS A 157 15.09 10.22 -12.19
CA HIS A 157 14.70 11.14 -13.26
C HIS A 157 15.23 12.57 -13.03
N VAL A 158 15.30 13.04 -11.78
CA VAL A 158 15.75 14.41 -11.47
C VAL A 158 17.27 14.49 -11.25
N LEU A 159 17.84 13.54 -10.52
CA LEU A 159 19.26 13.57 -10.11
C LEU A 159 20.17 12.72 -11.03
N GLY A 160 19.58 11.99 -11.98
CA GLY A 160 20.27 11.02 -12.82
C GLY A 160 20.45 9.66 -12.12
N SER A 161 20.64 8.62 -12.92
CA SER A 161 20.67 7.22 -12.46
C SER A 161 21.77 6.91 -11.44
N LYS A 162 22.93 7.59 -11.51
CA LYS A 162 24.03 7.39 -10.54
C LYS A 162 23.66 7.83 -9.12
N PHE A 163 23.14 9.06 -8.97
CA PHE A 163 22.70 9.58 -7.67
C PHE A 163 21.39 8.91 -7.23
N GLY A 164 20.48 8.66 -8.17
CA GLY A 164 19.25 7.91 -7.93
C GLY A 164 19.51 6.51 -7.39
N GLY A 165 20.50 5.79 -7.93
CA GLY A 165 20.85 4.44 -7.46
C GLY A 165 21.39 4.43 -6.03
N ALA A 166 22.24 5.38 -5.67
CA ALA A 166 22.75 5.51 -4.31
C ALA A 166 21.64 5.81 -3.29
N LEU A 167 20.76 6.78 -3.61
CA LEU A 167 19.62 7.12 -2.77
C LEU A 167 18.58 6.00 -2.72
N GLY A 168 18.37 5.30 -3.84
CA GLY A 168 17.49 4.14 -3.92
C GLY A 168 17.96 2.97 -3.05
N LEU A 169 19.26 2.69 -3.01
CA LEU A 169 19.81 1.67 -2.11
C LEU A 169 19.69 2.06 -0.64
N LEU A 170 19.92 3.33 -0.29
CA LEU A 170 19.68 3.84 1.06
C LEU A 170 18.20 3.69 1.46
N TYR A 171 17.29 3.99 0.53
CA TYR A 171 15.86 3.80 0.72
C TYR A 171 15.51 2.32 0.94
N VAL A 172 16.03 1.42 0.11
CA VAL A 172 15.84 -0.05 0.24
C VAL A 172 16.31 -0.55 1.60
N PHE A 173 17.51 -0.13 2.04
CA PHE A 173 18.04 -0.48 3.36
C PHE A 173 17.15 0.08 4.49
N GLY A 174 16.72 1.34 4.37
CA GLY A 174 15.82 1.96 5.33
C GLY A 174 14.48 1.23 5.47
N GLN A 175 13.89 0.78 4.36
CA GLN A 175 12.66 0.00 4.37
C GLN A 175 12.85 -1.39 5.01
N ALA A 176 14.02 -2.02 4.82
CA ALA A 176 14.36 -3.28 5.46
C ALA A 176 14.45 -3.15 6.99
N VAL A 177 15.14 -2.10 7.47
CA VAL A 177 15.20 -1.78 8.91
C VAL A 177 13.81 -1.40 9.44
N GLY A 178 12.99 -0.71 8.64
CA GLY A 178 11.60 -0.39 8.96
C GLY A 178 10.74 -1.64 9.17
N CYS A 179 10.84 -2.65 8.29
CA CYS A 179 10.12 -3.92 8.47
C CYS A 179 10.50 -4.59 9.79
N ALA A 180 11.81 -4.62 10.11
CA ALA A 180 12.29 -5.17 11.37
C ALA A 180 11.70 -4.42 12.58
N LEU A 181 11.61 -3.09 12.51
CA LEU A 181 10.99 -2.27 13.56
C LEU A 181 9.50 -2.61 13.75
N TYR A 182 8.74 -2.75 12.65
CA TYR A 182 7.31 -3.07 12.74
C TYR A 182 7.10 -4.43 13.40
N VAL A 183 7.84 -5.44 12.97
CA VAL A 183 7.65 -6.82 13.45
C VAL A 183 8.21 -7.02 14.87
N LEU A 184 9.26 -6.31 15.26
CA LEU A 184 9.69 -6.26 16.66
C LEU A 184 8.63 -5.65 17.57
N GLY A 185 7.97 -4.57 17.14
CA GLY A 185 6.86 -4.00 17.91
C GLY A 185 5.67 -4.96 18.05
N PHE A 186 5.37 -5.75 17.00
CA PHE A 186 4.40 -6.85 17.09
C PHE A 186 4.85 -7.91 18.10
N GLY A 187 6.12 -8.33 18.04
CA GLY A 187 6.70 -9.32 18.93
C GLY A 187 6.67 -8.89 20.40
N GLU A 188 6.99 -7.63 20.70
CA GLU A 188 6.89 -7.07 22.06
C GLU A 188 5.46 -7.13 22.60
N SER A 189 4.49 -6.72 21.78
CA SER A 189 3.08 -6.74 22.18
C SER A 189 2.55 -8.16 22.36
N MET A 190 2.95 -9.10 21.50
CA MET A 190 2.55 -10.49 21.61
C MET A 190 3.17 -11.18 22.83
N ALA A 191 4.45 -10.94 23.10
CA ALA A 191 5.14 -11.50 24.27
C ALA A 191 4.47 -11.07 25.58
N LYS A 192 4.11 -9.78 25.68
CA LYS A 192 3.36 -9.23 26.82
C LYS A 192 1.96 -9.83 26.96
N LEU A 193 1.25 -10.07 25.84
CA LEU A 193 -0.07 -10.71 25.86
C LEU A 193 -0.03 -12.14 26.38
N VAL A 194 1.02 -12.90 26.04
CA VAL A 194 1.22 -14.29 26.50
C VAL A 194 1.81 -14.36 27.92
N GLY A 195 2.26 -13.24 28.48
CA GLY A 195 2.89 -13.17 29.80
C GLY A 195 4.33 -13.70 29.82
N LEU A 196 5.03 -13.65 28.68
CA LEU A 196 6.42 -14.08 28.53
C LEU A 196 7.34 -12.86 28.45
N ASP A 197 7.74 -12.35 29.61
CA ASP A 197 8.64 -11.19 29.73
C ASP A 197 10.12 -11.58 29.51
N SER A 198 10.42 -12.13 28.34
CA SER A 198 11.78 -12.49 27.94
C SER A 198 12.13 -11.86 26.59
N PRO A 199 13.31 -11.22 26.45
CA PRO A 199 13.78 -10.70 25.16
C PRO A 199 13.84 -11.76 24.06
N TRP A 200 14.02 -13.03 24.42
CA TRP A 200 13.99 -14.15 23.48
C TRP A 200 12.59 -14.48 22.98
N ALA A 201 11.56 -14.29 23.81
CA ALA A 201 10.16 -14.49 23.42
C ALA A 201 9.74 -13.42 22.41
N GLU A 202 10.06 -12.15 22.66
CA GLU A 202 9.79 -11.04 21.72
C GLU A 202 10.40 -11.30 20.35
N ARG A 203 11.68 -11.70 20.32
CA ARG A 203 12.40 -12.05 19.09
C ARG A 203 11.83 -13.29 18.41
N GLY A 204 11.36 -14.27 19.19
CA GLY A 204 10.72 -15.49 18.68
C GLY A 204 9.39 -15.20 17.99
N PHE A 205 8.54 -14.37 18.58
CA PHE A 205 7.29 -13.94 17.94
C PHE A 205 7.54 -13.07 16.71
N ALA A 206 8.53 -12.17 16.78
CA ALA A 206 8.92 -11.34 15.65
C ALA A 206 9.44 -12.19 14.48
N SER A 207 10.35 -13.14 14.72
CA SER A 207 10.88 -14.00 13.64
C SER A 207 9.79 -14.89 13.03
N ALA A 208 8.90 -15.44 13.86
CA ALA A 208 7.74 -16.20 13.38
C ALA A 208 6.82 -15.35 12.49
N ALA A 209 6.57 -14.09 12.87
CA ALA A 209 5.77 -13.17 12.09
C ALA A 209 6.44 -12.82 10.74
N VAL A 210 7.76 -12.53 10.70
CA VAL A 210 8.47 -12.30 9.43
C VAL A 210 8.37 -13.52 8.50
N LEU A 211 8.59 -14.72 9.03
CA LEU A 211 8.50 -15.96 8.24
C LEU A 211 7.09 -16.17 7.68
N LEU A 212 6.05 -15.93 8.50
CA LEU A 212 4.66 -16.02 8.08
C LEU A 212 4.34 -14.99 6.98
N LEU A 213 4.77 -13.74 7.14
CA LEU A 213 4.59 -12.70 6.13
C LEU A 213 5.37 -13.02 4.84
N GLY A 214 6.56 -13.62 4.96
CA GLY A 214 7.35 -14.09 3.81
C GLY A 214 6.61 -15.16 3.01
N VAL A 215 6.02 -16.16 3.69
CA VAL A 215 5.18 -17.17 3.03
C VAL A 215 3.96 -16.56 2.35
N ILE A 216 3.32 -15.58 3.00
CA ILE A 216 2.16 -14.87 2.42
C ILE A 216 2.55 -14.10 1.16
N ASN A 217 3.71 -13.43 1.14
CA ASN A 217 4.16 -12.69 -0.04
C ASN A 217 4.37 -13.62 -1.24
N VAL A 218 4.99 -14.80 -1.02
CA VAL A 218 5.22 -15.80 -2.07
C VAL A 218 3.90 -16.31 -2.67
N ALA A 219 2.81 -16.33 -1.89
CA ALA A 219 1.48 -16.78 -2.35
C ALA A 219 0.76 -15.76 -3.28
N GLY A 220 1.21 -14.50 -3.33
CA GLY A 220 0.76 -13.50 -4.31
C GLY A 220 0.23 -12.19 -3.72
N VAL A 221 0.82 -11.08 -4.17
CA VAL A 221 0.60 -9.70 -3.67
C VAL A 221 -0.80 -9.14 -3.97
N LYS A 222 -1.53 -9.65 -4.97
CA LYS A 222 -2.82 -9.06 -5.41
C LYS A 222 -3.92 -9.14 -4.35
N TRP A 223 -3.96 -10.19 -3.54
CA TRP A 223 -4.92 -10.32 -2.43
C TRP A 223 -4.56 -9.41 -1.26
N VAL A 224 -3.26 -9.13 -1.06
CA VAL A 224 -2.76 -8.29 0.02
C VAL A 224 -3.29 -6.86 -0.10
N ILE A 225 -3.36 -6.31 -1.31
CA ILE A 225 -3.85 -4.93 -1.52
C ILE A 225 -5.34 -4.80 -1.24
N LYS A 226 -6.16 -5.82 -1.57
CA LYS A 226 -7.59 -5.83 -1.21
C LYS A 226 -7.78 -5.93 0.31
N LEU A 227 -6.94 -6.73 0.96
CA LEU A 227 -6.96 -6.91 2.41
C LEU A 227 -6.56 -5.61 3.13
N GLN A 228 -5.68 -4.81 2.54
CA GLN A 228 -5.21 -3.53 3.08
C GLN A 228 -6.33 -2.53 3.38
N PHE A 229 -7.40 -2.49 2.56
CA PHE A 229 -8.54 -1.62 2.84
C PHE A 229 -9.31 -2.04 4.11
N VAL A 230 -9.48 -3.36 4.31
CA VAL A 230 -10.09 -3.91 5.53
C VAL A 230 -9.20 -3.61 6.73
N LEU A 231 -7.88 -3.77 6.57
CA LEU A 231 -6.91 -3.44 7.62
C LEU A 231 -6.96 -1.97 8.02
N LEU A 232 -7.13 -1.05 7.05
CA LEU A 232 -7.31 0.37 7.35
C LEU A 232 -8.56 0.63 8.20
N ILE A 233 -9.68 -0.03 7.89
CA ILE A 233 -10.92 0.15 8.66
C ILE A 233 -10.71 -0.27 10.11
N ILE A 234 -10.11 -1.44 10.34
CA ILE A 234 -9.79 -1.92 11.71
C ILE A 234 -8.89 -0.91 12.42
N LEU A 235 -7.91 -0.36 11.71
CA LEU A 235 -6.98 0.62 12.25
C LEU A 235 -7.66 1.92 12.67
N LEU A 236 -8.54 2.47 11.84
CA LEU A 236 -9.31 3.67 12.15
C LEU A 236 -10.30 3.42 13.30
N LEU A 237 -10.94 2.25 13.33
CA LEU A 237 -11.79 1.84 14.43
C LEU A 237 -11.01 1.74 15.75
N ALA A 238 -9.78 1.21 15.74
CA ALA A 238 -8.93 1.18 16.92
C ALA A 238 -8.54 2.59 17.41
N GLY A 239 -8.26 3.53 16.49
CA GLY A 239 -8.02 4.93 16.84
C GLY A 239 -9.26 5.63 17.43
N LEU A 240 -10.44 5.33 16.89
CA LEU A 240 -11.71 5.83 17.43
C LEU A 240 -12.04 5.20 18.79
N ASP A 241 -11.79 3.90 18.97
CA ASP A 241 -11.96 3.19 20.24
C ASP A 241 -11.09 3.76 21.35
N PHE A 242 -9.85 4.11 21.02
CA PHE A 242 -8.97 4.85 21.92
C PHE A 242 -9.56 6.20 22.32
N ALA A 243 -10.01 6.99 21.34
CA ALA A 243 -10.56 8.32 21.58
C ALA A 243 -11.82 8.25 22.46
N VAL A 244 -12.75 7.33 22.15
CA VAL A 244 -13.97 7.10 22.93
C VAL A 244 -13.64 6.54 24.32
N GLY A 245 -12.71 5.59 24.42
CA GLY A 245 -12.27 4.97 25.67
C GLY A 245 -11.80 5.99 26.71
N SER A 246 -11.11 7.04 26.26
CA SER A 246 -10.67 8.13 27.12
C SER A 246 -11.82 8.84 27.85
N PHE A 247 -13.04 8.84 27.30
CA PHE A 247 -14.22 9.46 27.93
C PHE A 247 -15.11 8.45 28.67
N VAL A 248 -15.05 7.16 28.33
CA VAL A 248 -15.93 6.13 28.88
C VAL A 248 -15.39 5.57 30.19
N HIS A 249 -14.09 5.29 30.26
CA HIS A 249 -13.46 4.95 31.53
C HIS A 249 -13.25 6.25 32.29
N THR A 250 -13.76 6.35 33.53
CA THR A 250 -13.65 7.58 34.32
C THR A 250 -12.80 7.46 35.58
N ASP A 251 -12.51 6.27 36.09
CA ASP A 251 -11.69 6.10 37.30
C ASP A 251 -11.10 4.69 37.42
N ASP A 252 -10.00 4.40 36.71
CA ASP A 252 -9.21 3.17 36.93
C ASP A 252 -7.80 3.51 37.43
N LYS A 253 -7.76 3.97 38.68
CA LYS A 253 -6.52 4.37 39.37
C LYS A 253 -5.52 3.22 39.50
N ALA A 254 -5.99 1.96 39.48
CA ALA A 254 -5.11 0.80 39.54
C ALA A 254 -4.23 0.68 38.29
N ASN A 255 -4.72 1.18 37.15
CA ASN A 255 -4.02 1.20 35.87
C ASN A 255 -3.36 2.55 35.54
N GLY A 256 -3.37 3.51 36.47
CA GLY A 256 -2.76 4.84 36.29
C GLY A 256 -3.53 5.79 35.37
N PHE A 257 -4.82 5.51 35.19
CA PHE A 257 -5.73 6.35 34.43
C PHE A 257 -6.64 7.11 35.41
N ASP A 258 -6.46 8.43 35.49
CA ASP A 258 -7.24 9.30 36.38
C ASP A 258 -8.35 10.07 35.63
N GLY A 259 -8.50 9.83 34.33
CA GLY A 259 -9.51 10.49 33.51
C GLY A 259 -9.27 11.97 33.25
N TRP A 260 -10.25 12.59 32.60
CA TRP A 260 -10.28 14.02 32.30
C TRP A 260 -10.48 14.84 33.58
N LEU A 261 -9.91 16.05 33.66
CA LEU A 261 -9.99 16.99 34.81
C LEU A 261 -9.14 16.63 36.03
N SER A 262 -8.34 15.56 35.98
CA SER A 262 -7.39 15.14 37.03
C SER A 262 -6.24 16.13 37.30
N GLY A 263 -6.02 17.10 36.41
CA GLY A 263 -4.85 17.99 36.45
C GLY A 263 -3.58 17.37 35.87
N ASN A 264 -3.64 16.12 35.39
CA ASN A 264 -2.52 15.40 34.78
C ASN A 264 -1.94 16.14 33.58
N LEU A 265 -2.77 16.83 32.79
CA LEU A 265 -2.30 17.66 31.69
C LEU A 265 -1.23 18.67 32.15
N ARG A 266 -1.45 19.35 33.28
CA ARG A 266 -0.49 20.33 33.82
C ARG A 266 0.81 19.67 34.29
N ASN A 267 0.72 18.48 34.88
CA ASN A 267 1.87 17.71 35.35
C ASN A 267 2.69 17.13 34.19
N ASN A 268 2.03 16.82 33.07
CA ASN A 268 2.63 16.25 31.87
C ASN A 268 3.02 17.31 30.83
N THR A 269 2.76 18.61 31.04
CA THR A 269 3.05 19.65 30.04
C THR A 269 4.54 19.75 29.70
N PHE A 270 5.40 19.72 30.72
CA PHE A 270 6.82 20.00 30.60
C PHE A 270 7.68 18.73 30.53
N PRO A 271 8.82 18.78 29.81
CA PRO A 271 9.76 17.66 29.72
C PRO A 271 10.36 17.29 31.06
N ASP A 272 10.64 16.00 31.22
CA ASP A 272 11.45 15.40 32.28
C ASP A 272 12.11 14.18 31.66
N TYR A 273 13.26 14.40 31.03
CA TYR A 273 13.98 13.33 30.36
C TYR A 273 14.74 12.51 31.41
N GLN A 274 14.33 11.25 31.58
CA GLN A 274 14.95 10.30 32.49
C GLN A 274 15.92 9.39 31.72
N ASP A 275 16.75 8.62 32.46
CA ASP A 275 17.66 7.61 31.90
C ASP A 275 18.68 8.12 30.87
N GLY A 276 19.05 9.41 30.97
CA GLY A 276 19.99 10.04 30.04
C GLY A 276 19.41 10.28 28.64
N HIS A 277 18.09 10.17 28.48
CA HIS A 277 17.42 10.52 27.25
C HIS A 277 17.47 12.03 27.00
N SER A 278 17.33 12.40 25.73
CA SER A 278 17.31 13.79 25.29
C SER A 278 16.20 13.99 24.27
N TRP A 279 15.91 15.26 23.95
CA TRP A 279 14.95 15.61 22.90
C TRP A 279 15.24 14.84 21.59
N PHE A 280 16.50 14.75 21.17
CA PHE A 280 16.89 14.02 19.95
C PHE A 280 16.68 12.51 20.06
N THR A 281 16.82 11.93 21.25
CA THR A 281 16.59 10.49 21.46
C THR A 281 15.12 10.15 21.27
N VAL A 282 14.24 10.93 21.91
CA VAL A 282 12.79 10.74 21.80
C VAL A 282 12.29 11.06 20.38
N PHE A 283 12.83 12.12 19.76
CA PHE A 283 12.55 12.44 18.37
C PHE A 283 12.98 11.31 17.42
N GLY A 284 14.15 10.70 17.65
CA GLY A 284 14.63 9.55 16.88
C GLY A 284 13.74 8.32 16.97
N VAL A 285 13.09 8.09 18.12
CA VAL A 285 12.09 7.02 18.29
C VAL A 285 10.79 7.36 17.55
N PHE A 286 10.41 8.64 17.50
CA PHE A 286 9.19 9.08 16.82
C PHE A 286 9.34 9.17 15.30
N PHE A 287 10.51 9.58 14.79
CA PHE A 287 10.75 9.88 13.38
C PHE A 287 10.33 8.79 12.38
N PRO A 288 10.51 7.47 12.64
CA PRO A 288 10.09 6.41 11.71
C PRO A 288 8.57 6.33 11.49
N THR A 289 7.76 7.03 12.29
CA THR A 289 6.31 7.13 12.05
C THR A 289 5.94 7.84 10.75
N VAL A 290 6.82 8.70 10.25
CA VAL A 290 6.50 9.56 9.09
C VAL A 290 7.22 9.10 7.82
N THR A 291 8.21 8.21 7.94
CA THR A 291 8.96 7.65 6.80
C THR A 291 8.08 6.81 5.87
N GLY A 292 6.99 6.25 6.41
CA GLY A 292 6.00 5.45 5.68
C GLY A 292 5.24 6.18 4.57
N ILE A 293 5.35 7.51 4.49
CA ILE A 293 4.62 8.31 3.51
C ILE A 293 4.98 8.02 2.05
N MET A 294 6.18 7.49 1.82
CA MET A 294 6.66 7.11 0.50
C MET A 294 5.98 5.83 -0.03
N ALA A 295 5.22 5.12 0.81
CA ALA A 295 4.51 3.91 0.40
C ALA A 295 3.49 4.15 -0.72
N GLY A 296 2.76 5.27 -0.69
CA GLY A 296 1.81 5.60 -1.75
C GLY A 296 2.48 5.89 -3.09
N ILE A 297 3.71 6.41 -3.07
CA ILE A 297 4.54 6.63 -4.26
C ILE A 297 5.06 5.29 -4.81
N ASN A 298 5.41 4.33 -3.96
CA ASN A 298 5.87 3.01 -4.43
C ASN A 298 4.81 2.23 -5.22
N MET A 299 3.54 2.59 -5.07
CA MET A 299 2.43 2.01 -5.83
C MET A 299 2.13 2.75 -7.13
N SER A 300 3.01 3.68 -7.56
CA SER A 300 2.78 4.54 -8.73
C SER A 300 2.42 3.78 -10.01
N GLY A 301 3.01 2.60 -10.23
CA GLY A 301 2.75 1.75 -11.39
C GLY A 301 1.36 1.10 -11.38
N ASP A 302 0.72 1.03 -10.21
CA ASP A 302 -0.57 0.36 -10.01
C ASP A 302 -1.76 1.35 -9.95
N LEU A 303 -1.52 2.66 -10.08
CA LEU A 303 -2.55 3.70 -10.01
C LEU A 303 -3.18 4.01 -11.37
N GLN A 304 -4.45 4.41 -11.36
CA GLN A 304 -5.14 4.91 -12.57
C GLN A 304 -4.51 6.19 -13.11
N ASN A 305 -4.33 7.19 -12.23
CA ASN A 305 -3.79 8.51 -12.57
C ASN A 305 -2.76 8.92 -11.50
N PRO A 306 -1.49 8.51 -11.63
CA PRO A 306 -0.50 8.75 -10.58
C PRO A 306 -0.27 10.24 -10.28
N SER A 307 -0.27 11.10 -11.31
CA SER A 307 -0.02 12.54 -11.18
C SER A 307 -1.05 13.27 -10.31
N THR A 308 -2.29 12.79 -10.26
CA THR A 308 -3.36 13.37 -9.43
C THR A 308 -3.64 12.57 -8.16
N ASN A 309 -3.47 11.25 -8.19
CA ASN A 309 -3.76 10.37 -7.06
C ASN A 309 -2.69 10.50 -5.96
N ILE A 310 -1.41 10.62 -6.32
CA ILE A 310 -0.31 10.75 -5.37
C ILE A 310 -0.44 12.01 -4.50
N PRO A 311 -0.59 13.24 -5.06
CA PRO A 311 -0.70 14.43 -4.23
C PRO A 311 -1.90 14.39 -3.30
N ASN A 312 -3.08 14.08 -3.83
CA ASN A 312 -4.31 14.09 -3.06
C ASN A 312 -4.31 13.02 -1.95
N GLY A 313 -3.84 11.81 -2.26
CA GLY A 313 -3.80 10.72 -1.30
C GLY A 313 -2.75 10.93 -0.21
N SER A 314 -1.55 11.37 -0.56
CA SER A 314 -0.46 11.60 0.40
C SER A 314 -0.75 12.78 1.32
N LEU A 315 -1.28 13.90 0.80
CA LEU A 315 -1.64 15.06 1.62
C LEU A 315 -2.81 14.75 2.57
N ALA A 316 -3.83 14.02 2.09
CA ALA A 316 -4.91 13.54 2.95
C ALA A 316 -4.39 12.62 4.05
N ALA A 317 -3.50 11.68 3.72
CA ALA A 317 -2.92 10.75 4.70
C ALA A 317 -2.06 11.47 5.76
N ILE A 318 -1.27 12.48 5.37
CA ILE A 318 -0.54 13.34 6.33
C ILE A 318 -1.51 14.04 7.26
N SER A 319 -2.55 14.66 6.71
CA SER A 319 -3.53 15.42 7.49
C SER A 319 -4.26 14.53 8.49
N THR A 320 -4.76 13.38 8.05
CA THR A 320 -5.40 12.38 8.92
C THR A 320 -4.42 11.82 9.94
N GLY A 321 -3.19 11.50 9.55
CA GLY A 321 -2.14 11.02 10.45
C GLY A 321 -1.82 12.04 11.54
N LEU A 322 -1.58 13.31 11.17
CA LEU A 322 -1.37 14.41 12.11
C LEU A 322 -2.52 14.52 13.11
N PHE A 323 -3.77 14.47 12.62
CA PHE A 323 -4.94 14.55 13.48
C PHE A 323 -4.98 13.40 14.50
N LEU A 324 -4.76 12.15 14.06
CA LEU A 324 -4.73 10.99 14.95
C LEU A 324 -3.56 11.08 15.95
N TYR A 325 -2.39 11.54 15.54
CA TYR A 325 -1.25 11.75 16.44
C TYR A 325 -1.53 12.76 17.53
N MET A 326 -2.16 13.88 17.17
CA MET A 326 -2.55 14.90 18.13
C MET A 326 -3.54 14.36 19.16
N ILE A 327 -4.49 13.50 18.74
CA ILE A 327 -5.40 12.81 19.66
C ILE A 327 -4.61 11.95 20.64
N PHE A 328 -3.73 11.06 20.17
CA PHE A 328 -2.95 10.18 21.06
C PHE A 328 -2.10 10.96 22.06
N VAL A 329 -1.37 11.98 21.59
CA VAL A 329 -0.48 12.79 22.44
C VAL A 329 -1.27 13.57 23.50
N LEU A 330 -2.32 14.27 23.09
CA LEU A 330 -3.11 15.10 23.99
C LEU A 330 -3.92 14.25 24.98
N PHE A 331 -4.50 13.13 24.54
CA PHE A 331 -5.38 12.32 25.37
C PHE A 331 -4.57 11.54 26.41
N LEU A 332 -3.46 10.92 26.02
CA LEU A 332 -2.56 10.25 26.97
C LEU A 332 -1.99 11.24 27.98
N GLY A 333 -1.57 12.42 27.52
CA GLY A 333 -1.04 13.46 28.39
C GLY A 333 -2.06 14.05 29.35
N ALA A 334 -3.33 14.14 28.95
CA ALA A 334 -4.40 14.71 29.79
C ALA A 334 -4.99 13.72 30.80
N THR A 335 -4.99 12.43 30.49
CA THR A 335 -5.73 11.41 31.26
C THR A 335 -4.85 10.50 32.12
N CYS A 336 -3.59 10.27 31.73
CA CYS A 336 -2.72 9.30 32.38
C CYS A 336 -1.66 9.94 33.28
N GLN A 337 -1.28 9.22 34.33
CA GLN A 337 -0.17 9.62 35.19
C GLN A 337 1.18 9.46 34.50
N ARG A 338 2.10 10.41 34.73
CA ARG A 338 3.43 10.42 34.12
C ARG A 338 4.20 9.11 34.31
N GLN A 339 4.14 8.54 35.51
CA GLN A 339 4.90 7.33 35.82
C GLN A 339 4.39 6.11 35.05
N VAL A 340 3.10 6.04 34.77
CA VAL A 340 2.55 4.96 33.96
C VAL A 340 2.88 5.16 32.49
N LEU A 341 2.85 6.40 31.99
CA LEU A 341 3.30 6.72 30.63
C LEU A 341 4.75 6.31 30.36
N LEU A 342 5.63 6.39 31.37
CA LEU A 342 7.04 6.01 31.24
C LEU A 342 7.28 4.49 31.28
N ASN A 343 6.53 3.77 32.10
CA ASN A 343 6.80 2.36 32.39
C ASN A 343 5.93 1.38 31.59
N ASP A 344 4.72 1.79 31.18
CA ASP A 344 3.76 0.92 30.50
C ASP A 344 3.57 1.30 29.03
N PHE A 345 4.27 0.59 28.15
CA PHE A 345 4.13 0.74 26.70
C PHE A 345 2.75 0.31 26.16
N MET A 346 1.93 -0.39 26.94
CA MET A 346 0.56 -0.79 26.56
C MET A 346 -0.51 0.14 27.12
N ILE A 347 -0.13 1.30 27.69
CA ILE A 347 -1.08 2.24 28.29
C ILE A 347 -2.19 2.66 27.32
N ALA A 348 -1.89 2.83 26.03
CA ALA A 348 -2.90 3.16 25.03
C ALA A 348 -4.01 2.09 24.94
N ALA A 349 -3.68 0.81 25.14
CA ALA A 349 -4.65 -0.29 25.12
C ALA A 349 -5.52 -0.30 26.38
N LYS A 350 -4.97 0.15 27.52
CA LYS A 350 -5.71 0.26 28.79
C LYS A 350 -6.68 1.45 28.80
N VAL A 351 -6.35 2.52 28.06
CA VAL A 351 -7.21 3.70 27.92
C VAL A 351 -8.37 3.45 26.95
N SER A 352 -8.22 2.50 26.03
CA SER A 352 -9.22 2.23 24.99
C SER A 352 -10.51 1.64 25.56
N ALA A 353 -11.65 1.85 24.89
CA ALA A 353 -12.94 1.34 25.38
C ALA A 353 -12.97 -0.19 25.31
N VAL A 354 -12.45 -0.76 24.23
CA VAL A 354 -12.30 -2.20 24.01
C VAL A 354 -10.84 -2.51 23.77
N GLN A 355 -10.12 -2.90 24.82
CA GLN A 355 -8.69 -3.23 24.78
C GLN A 355 -8.33 -4.16 23.61
N VAL A 356 -9.17 -5.17 23.34
CA VAL A 356 -8.96 -6.14 22.25
C VAL A 356 -8.97 -5.45 20.88
N LEU A 357 -9.82 -4.45 20.67
CA LEU A 357 -9.91 -3.74 19.39
C LEU A 357 -8.65 -2.90 19.14
N LEU A 358 -8.11 -2.26 20.18
CA LEU A 358 -6.85 -1.52 20.04
C LEU A 358 -5.66 -2.45 19.77
N LEU A 359 -5.59 -3.60 20.45
CA LEU A 359 -4.58 -4.62 20.17
C LEU A 359 -4.71 -5.18 18.75
N MET A 360 -5.93 -5.42 18.26
CA MET A 360 -6.14 -5.80 16.86
C MET A 360 -5.62 -4.71 15.91
N GLY A 361 -5.91 -3.44 16.18
CA GLY A 361 -5.38 -2.32 15.39
C GLY A 361 -3.85 -2.29 15.36
N LEU A 362 -3.20 -2.50 16.51
CA LEU A 362 -1.74 -2.61 16.62
C LEU A 362 -1.18 -3.74 15.76
N TYR A 363 -1.74 -4.95 15.88
CA TYR A 363 -1.25 -6.12 15.15
C TYR A 363 -1.46 -5.97 13.64
N VAL A 364 -2.64 -5.51 13.25
CA VAL A 364 -3.00 -5.23 11.85
C VAL A 364 -2.07 -4.18 11.25
N SER A 365 -1.84 -3.06 11.94
CA SER A 365 -0.96 -1.99 11.48
C SER A 365 0.47 -2.48 11.27
N SER A 366 1.03 -3.19 12.26
CA SER A 366 2.39 -3.72 12.19
C SER A 366 2.56 -4.70 11.03
N MET A 367 1.67 -5.70 10.92
CA MET A 367 1.74 -6.70 9.86
C MET A 367 1.55 -6.07 8.48
N SER A 368 0.61 -5.14 8.33
CA SER A 368 0.37 -4.46 7.05
C SER A 368 1.53 -3.58 6.62
N SER A 369 2.18 -2.88 7.55
CA SER A 369 3.32 -2.02 7.25
C SER A 369 4.54 -2.84 6.85
N CYS A 370 4.80 -3.97 7.52
CA CYS A 370 5.87 -4.87 7.09
C CYS A 370 5.55 -5.56 5.77
N LEU A 371 4.30 -6.00 5.51
CA LEU A 371 3.90 -6.49 4.18
C LEU A 371 4.19 -5.44 3.09
N THR A 372 3.86 -4.17 3.34
CA THR A 372 4.14 -3.07 2.41
C THR A 372 5.64 -2.93 2.12
N ALA A 373 6.47 -3.02 3.15
CA ALA A 373 7.92 -3.02 2.97
C ALA A 373 8.41 -4.27 2.23
N MET A 374 7.85 -5.46 2.48
CA MET A 374 8.30 -6.72 1.87
C MET A 374 7.98 -6.82 0.38
N TYR A 375 6.84 -6.31 -0.12
CA TYR A 375 6.58 -6.30 -1.57
C TYR A 375 7.06 -4.99 -2.25
N GLY A 376 7.08 -3.87 -1.54
CA GLY A 376 7.46 -2.57 -2.10
C GLY A 376 8.95 -2.42 -2.32
N THR A 377 9.75 -2.86 -1.34
CA THR A 377 11.22 -2.74 -1.38
C THR A 377 11.86 -3.51 -2.53
N PRO A 378 11.48 -4.76 -2.81
CA PRO A 378 12.08 -5.52 -3.91
C PRO A 378 11.76 -4.92 -5.29
N ARG A 379 10.57 -4.33 -5.48
CA ARG A 379 10.24 -3.61 -6.73
C ARG A 379 11.16 -2.42 -6.98
N VAL A 380 11.47 -1.66 -5.93
CA VAL A 380 12.43 -0.56 -6.00
C VAL A 380 13.83 -1.09 -6.32
N LEU A 381 14.26 -2.16 -5.65
CA LEU A 381 15.56 -2.78 -5.88
C LEU A 381 15.71 -3.35 -7.30
N GLN A 382 14.66 -3.97 -7.83
CA GLN A 382 14.61 -4.49 -9.19
C GLN A 382 14.71 -3.36 -10.22
N SER A 383 14.05 -2.22 -9.97
CA SER A 383 14.13 -1.04 -10.84
C SER A 383 15.57 -0.49 -10.90
N ILE A 384 16.26 -0.43 -9.76
CA ILE A 384 17.68 -0.03 -9.69
C ILE A 384 18.56 -1.03 -10.47
N ALA A 385 18.31 -2.34 -10.30
CA ALA A 385 19.07 -3.39 -10.98
C ALA A 385 18.88 -3.36 -12.51
N ASN A 386 17.68 -3.05 -12.98
CA ASN A 386 17.36 -2.95 -14.40
C ASN A 386 18.06 -1.77 -15.09
N GLU A 387 18.27 -0.66 -14.38
CA GLU A 387 19.05 0.48 -14.88
C GLU A 387 20.57 0.21 -14.93
N ASN A 388 21.04 -0.97 -14.48
CA ASN A 388 22.45 -1.39 -14.48
C ASN A 388 23.39 -0.37 -13.81
N VAL A 389 22.91 0.39 -12.82
CA VAL A 389 23.72 1.40 -12.10
C VAL A 389 24.88 0.76 -11.36
N ILE A 390 24.67 -0.44 -10.80
CA ILE A 390 25.68 -1.23 -10.08
C ILE A 390 25.75 -2.62 -10.71
N PRO A 391 26.89 -3.03 -11.30
CA PRO A 391 27.00 -4.32 -12.01
C PRO A 391 26.72 -5.55 -11.13
N VAL A 392 27.01 -5.47 -9.83
CA VAL A 392 26.87 -6.58 -8.87
C VAL A 392 25.40 -6.95 -8.62
N ILE A 393 24.48 -5.97 -8.62
CA ILE A 393 23.06 -6.21 -8.35
C ILE A 393 22.25 -6.57 -9.60
N LYS A 394 22.88 -6.63 -10.78
CA LYS A 394 22.20 -6.97 -12.05
C LYS A 394 21.47 -8.31 -12.01
N ILE A 395 21.96 -9.25 -11.20
CA ILE A 395 21.32 -10.55 -10.99
C ILE A 395 19.90 -10.39 -10.42
N LEU A 396 19.68 -9.36 -9.59
CA LEU A 396 18.39 -9.05 -8.94
C LEU A 396 17.38 -8.40 -9.88
N GLY A 397 17.81 -7.91 -11.05
CA GLY A 397 16.91 -7.32 -12.07
C GLY A 397 16.13 -8.37 -12.86
N LYS A 398 16.57 -9.64 -12.85
CA LYS A 398 15.89 -10.73 -13.55
C LYS A 398 14.60 -11.10 -12.82
N GLY A 399 13.47 -10.55 -13.26
CA GLY A 399 12.15 -11.09 -12.97
C GLY A 399 11.99 -12.45 -13.66
N VAL A 400 11.54 -13.47 -12.95
CA VAL A 400 11.30 -14.80 -13.53
C VAL A 400 9.97 -14.79 -14.29
N VAL A 401 9.96 -14.23 -15.49
CA VAL A 401 8.81 -14.37 -16.39
C VAL A 401 8.79 -15.81 -16.91
N TYR A 402 7.90 -16.65 -16.36
CA TYR A 402 7.60 -17.96 -16.95
C TYR A 402 6.93 -17.75 -18.31
N ARG A 403 7.75 -17.72 -19.36
CA ARG A 403 7.32 -17.65 -20.75
C ARG A 403 6.74 -19.01 -21.16
N GLY A 404 5.44 -19.17 -20.92
CA GLY A 404 4.63 -20.23 -21.49
C GLY A 404 3.38 -19.61 -22.07
N ASP A 405 3.38 -19.45 -23.39
CA ASP A 405 2.29 -19.05 -24.29
C ASP A 405 1.12 -18.30 -23.67
N SER A 406 1.08 -17.00 -23.99
CA SER A 406 -0.02 -16.03 -23.82
C SER A 406 -0.68 -15.98 -22.42
N TYR A 407 -0.65 -14.78 -21.83
CA TYR A 407 -1.36 -14.39 -20.59
C TYR A 407 -0.78 -14.83 -19.24
N LYS A 408 0.40 -15.44 -19.18
CA LYS A 408 1.12 -15.72 -17.92
C LYS A 408 2.17 -14.66 -17.55
N ASP A 409 2.33 -13.63 -18.38
CA ASP A 409 3.46 -12.71 -18.32
C ASP A 409 3.47 -11.72 -17.13
N TYR A 410 2.39 -11.65 -16.35
CA TYR A 410 2.27 -10.66 -15.24
C TYR A 410 2.31 -11.26 -13.84
N LEU A 411 2.43 -12.59 -13.70
CA LEU A 411 2.19 -13.24 -12.40
C LEU A 411 3.45 -13.73 -11.66
N PHE A 412 4.63 -13.70 -12.28
CA PHE A 412 5.84 -14.30 -11.70
C PHE A 412 7.06 -13.37 -11.73
N GLU A 413 6.86 -12.06 -11.81
CA GLU A 413 7.96 -11.10 -11.79
C GLU A 413 8.71 -11.02 -10.44
N ASN A 414 8.20 -11.65 -9.37
CA ASN A 414 8.62 -11.37 -7.98
C ASN A 414 9.41 -12.48 -7.25
N ILE A 415 9.60 -13.69 -7.80
CA ILE A 415 10.15 -14.82 -6.99
C ILE A 415 11.63 -14.60 -6.60
N THR A 416 12.45 -13.99 -7.44
CA THR A 416 13.87 -13.75 -7.16
C THR A 416 14.11 -12.61 -6.17
N THR A 417 13.14 -11.69 -6.04
CA THR A 417 13.24 -10.49 -5.22
C THR A 417 12.59 -10.67 -3.84
N GLU A 418 11.63 -11.59 -3.70
CA GLU A 418 10.99 -11.92 -2.42
C GLU A 418 11.81 -12.84 -1.51
N LEU A 419 12.83 -13.52 -2.05
CA LEU A 419 13.78 -14.37 -1.30
C LEU A 419 14.90 -13.59 -0.58
N LEU A 420 14.86 -12.25 -0.58
CA LEU A 420 15.88 -11.40 0.05
C LEU A 420 15.62 -11.08 1.53
N TYR A 421 14.57 -11.66 2.12
CA TYR A 421 14.29 -11.59 3.56
C TYR A 421 14.62 -12.89 4.29
#